data_AF-A0A0F9MPW5-F1
#
_entry.id   AF-A0A0F9MPW5-F1
#
_cell.length_a   1.000
_cell.length_b   1.000
_cell.length_c   1.000
_cell.angle_alpha   90.00
_cell.angle_beta   90.00
_cell.angle_gamma   90.00
#
_symmetry.space_group_name_H-M   'P 1'
#
loop_
_entity.id
_entity.type
_entity.pdbx_description
1 polymer ?
#
loop_
_entity_poly.entity_id
_entity_poly.type
_entity_poly.pdbx_seq_one_letter_code
_entity_poly.pdbx_strand_id
1 'polypeptide(L)' 'MNEALTHSLWLATALMLVLEGIMPFAAPDAFKKLLLQIASMSDRHIRVSGLITMLFGLILLYWIN' A
#
# COMPACT_ATOMS: atom_id res chain seq x y z
N MET A 1 -2.61 -15.75 22.05
CA MET A 1 -2.54 -14.56 21.18
C MET A 1 -3.63 -13.61 21.67
N ASN A 2 -3.35 -12.32 21.89
CA ASN A 2 -4.34 -11.41 22.47
C ASN A 2 -5.53 -11.25 21.50
N GLU A 3 -6.76 -11.54 21.93
CA GLU A 3 -7.99 -11.47 21.11
C GLU A 3 -8.15 -10.09 20.42
N ALA A 4 -7.74 -9.02 21.10
CA ALA A 4 -7.76 -7.67 20.55
C ALA A 4 -6.74 -7.45 19.42
N LEU A 5 -5.58 -8.13 19.48
CA LEU A 5 -4.53 -8.03 18.47
C LEU A 5 -4.97 -8.74 17.19
N THR A 6 -5.52 -9.96 17.31
CA THR A 6 -5.99 -10.73 16.15
C THR A 6 -7.11 -9.99 15.42
N HIS A 7 -8.08 -9.43 16.15
CA HIS A 7 -9.15 -8.62 15.57
C HIS A 7 -8.60 -7.40 14.81
N SER A 8 -7.65 -6.67 15.40
CA SER A 8 -7.06 -5.47 14.79
C SER A 8 -6.25 -5.80 13.52
N LEU A 9 -5.52 -6.92 13.51
CA LEU A 9 -4.77 -7.39 12.33
C LEU A 9 -5.71 -7.77 11.17
N TRP A 10 -6.78 -8.51 11.45
CA TRP A 10 -7.77 -8.87 10.45
C TRP A 10 -8.51 -7.64 9.91
N LEU A 11 -8.85 -6.69 10.77
CA LEU A 11 -9.48 -5.44 10.37
C LEU A 11 -8.56 -4.59 9.47
N ALA A 12 -7.30 -4.41 9.86
CA ALA A 12 -6.33 -3.66 9.07
C ALA A 12 -6.10 -4.32 7.69
N THR A 13 -6.02 -5.65 7.66
CA THR A 13 -5.89 -6.43 6.41
C THR A 13 -7.12 -6.26 5.52
N ALA A 14 -8.33 -6.35 6.08
CA ALA A 14 -9.57 -6.15 5.32
C ALA A 14 -9.65 -4.74 4.72
N LEU A 15 -9.30 -3.71 5.49
CA LEU A 15 -9.26 -2.32 5.00
C LEU A 15 -8.21 -2.12 3.90
N MET A 16 -7.02 -2.71 4.05
CA MET A 16 -5.97 -2.66 3.03
C MET A 16 -6.45 -3.29 1.70
N LEU A 17 -7.13 -4.44 1.75
CA LEU A 17 -7.70 -5.08 0.56
C LEU A 17 -8.80 -4.24 -0.10
N VAL A 18 -9.69 -3.62 0.70
CA VAL A 18 -10.71 -2.72 0.17
C VAL A 18 -10.05 -1.54 -0.55
N LEU A 19 -9.05 -0.90 0.08
CA LEU A 19 -8.35 0.25 -0.51
C LEU A 19 -7.58 -0.13 -1.78
N GLU A 20 -6.91 -1.28 -1.80
CA GLU A 20 -6.21 -1.78 -2.97
C GLU A 20 -7.16 -2.09 -4.14
N GLY A 21 -8.39 -2.55 -3.83
CA GLY A 21 -9.42 -2.84 -4.82
C GLY A 21 -10.13 -1.62 -5.42
N ILE A 22 -10.10 -0.45 -4.77
CA ILE A 22 -10.84 0.74 -5.25
C ILE A 22 -10.38 1.18 -6.64
N MET A 23 -9.06 1.31 -6.86
CA MET A 23 -8.52 1.78 -8.15
C MET A 23 -8.84 0.84 -9.32
N PRO A 24 -8.58 -0.48 -9.24
CA PRO A 24 -8.91 -1.40 -10.32
C PRO A 24 -10.43 -1.52 -10.57
N PHE A 25 -11.25 -1.36 -9.52
CA PHE A 25 -12.72 -1.40 -9.66
C PHE A 25 -13.29 -0.12 -10.27
N ALA A 26 -12.88 1.06 -9.77
CA ALA A 26 -13.46 2.34 -10.17
C ALA A 26 -12.91 2.87 -11.50
N ALA A 27 -11.63 2.63 -11.80
CA ALA A 27 -10.97 3.15 -12.99
C ALA A 27 -9.95 2.16 -13.60
N PRO A 28 -10.42 1.01 -14.13
CA PRO A 28 -9.54 -0.07 -14.62
C PRO A 28 -8.59 0.38 -15.75
N ASP A 29 -9.01 1.29 -16.63
CA ASP A 29 -8.15 1.79 -17.71
C ASP A 29 -7.03 2.70 -17.21
N ALA A 30 -7.31 3.55 -16.22
CA ALA A 30 -6.28 4.37 -15.58
C ALA A 30 -5.29 3.50 -14.80
N PHE A 31 -5.80 2.48 -14.10
CA PHE A 31 -4.96 1.52 -13.38
C PHE A 31 -4.00 0.76 -14.30
N LYS A 32 -4.48 0.24 -15.45
CA LYS A 32 -3.61 -0.41 -16.46
C LYS A 32 -2.52 0.53 -16.97
N LYS A 33 -2.85 1.80 -17.25
CA LYS A 33 -1.86 2.81 -17.70
C LYS A 33 -0.81 3.09 -16.63
N LEU A 34 -1.23 3.22 -15.38
CA LEU A 34 -0.32 3.38 -14.23
C LEU A 34 0.65 2.19 -14.13
N LEU A 35 0.13 0.95 -14.20
CA LEU A 35 0.96 -0.26 -14.13
C LEU A 35 1.98 -0.32 -15.28
N LEU A 36 1.58 0.04 -16.50
CA LEU A 36 2.49 0.09 -17.65
C LEU A 36 3.58 1.17 -17.46
N GLN A 37 3.24 2.32 -16.91
CA GLN A 37 4.22 3.35 -16.55
C GLN A 37 5.22 2.81 -15.52
N ILE A 38 4.73 2.20 -14.43
CA ILE A 38 5.58 1.61 -13.38
C ILE A 38 6.48 0.52 -13.97
N ALA A 39 5.95 -0.35 -14.84
CA ALA A 39 6.71 -1.41 -15.48
C ALA A 39 7.83 -0.90 -16.40
N SER A 40 7.71 0.33 -16.92
CA SER A 40 8.76 0.98 -17.71
C SER A 40 9.80 1.73 -16.88
N MET A 41 9.59 1.90 -15.57
CA MET A 41 10.55 2.55 -14.68
C MET A 41 11.71 1.60 -14.38
N SER A 42 12.93 2.15 -14.27
CA SER A 42 14.08 1.34 -13.85
C SER A 42 13.91 0.84 -12.41
N ASP A 43 14.44 -0.34 -12.10
CA ASP A 43 14.43 -0.94 -10.76
C ASP A 43 14.90 0.01 -9.65
N ARG A 44 15.91 0.85 -9.92
CA ARG A 44 16.41 1.83 -8.94
C ARG A 44 15.32 2.81 -8.50
N HIS A 45 14.53 3.33 -9.43
CA HIS A 45 13.45 4.27 -9.12
C HIS A 45 12.33 3.61 -8.31
N ILE A 46 11.94 2.37 -8.67
CA ILE A 46 10.93 1.59 -7.93
C ILE A 46 11.41 1.31 -6.50
N ARG A 47 12.69 0.96 -6.32
CA ARG A 47 13.26 0.70 -4.99
C ARG A 47 13.33 1.96 -4.13
N VAL A 48 13.71 3.10 -4.70
CA VAL A 48 13.79 4.37 -3.98
C VAL A 48 12.39 4.87 -3.60
N SER A 49 11.42 4.82 -4.51
CA SER A 49 10.04 5.20 -4.17
C SER A 49 9.47 4.29 -3.08
N GLY A 50 9.72 2.98 -3.17
CA GLY A 50 9.37 2.02 -2.11
C GLY A 50 10.01 2.37 -0.76
N LEU A 51 11.31 2.70 -0.75
CA LEU A 51 12.02 3.08 0.47
C LEU A 51 11.45 4.36 1.10
N ILE A 52 11.13 5.37 0.30
CA ILE A 52 10.52 6.62 0.79
C ILE A 52 9.16 6.32 1.43
N THR A 53 8.32 5.49 0.79
CA THR A 53 7.01 5.10 1.34
C THR A 53 7.16 4.31 2.64
N MET A 54 8.12 3.38 2.73
CA MET A 54 8.40 2.63 3.95
C MET A 54 8.84 3.54 5.10
N LEU A 55 9.74 4.49 4.83
CA LEU A 55 10.20 5.45 5.83
C LEU A 55 9.07 6.36 6.31
N PHE A 56 8.21 6.82 5.40
CA PHE A 56 7.04 7.59 5.77
C PHE A 56 6.08 6.80 6.67
N GLY A 57 5.83 5.53 6.34
CA GLY A 57 5.05 4.62 7.18
C GLY A 57 5.66 4.40 8.57
N LEU A 58 6.99 4.27 8.66
CA LEU A 58 7.71 4.15 9.92
C LEU A 58 7.56 5.40 10.80
N ILE A 59 7.69 6.58 10.20
CA ILE A 59 7.53 7.86 10.90
C ILE A 59 6.09 7.99 11.43
N LEU A 60 5.10 7.66 10.60
CA LEU A 60 3.69 7.74 10.99
C LEU A 60 3.35 6.74 12.10
N LEU A 61 3.90 5.52 12.04
CA LEU A 61 3.76 4.53 13.10
C LEU A 61 4.32 5.04 14.43
N TYR A 62 5.52 5.63 14.42
CA TYR A 62 6.15 6.19 15.62
C TYR A 62 5.43 7.44 16.15
N TRP A 63 4.75 8.20 15.28
CA TRP A 63 3.95 9.34 15.73
C TRP A 63 2.68 8.88 16.46
N ILE A 64 1.99 7.86 15.91
CA ILE A 64 0.69 7.40 16.42
C ILE A 64 0.83 6.53 17.68
N ASN A 65 1.92 5.78 17.80
CA ASN A 65 2.21 4.89 18.92
C ASN A 65 3.23 5.50 19.90
#